data_AF-A0A7Y3B0P7-F1
#
_entry.id   AF-A0A7Y3B0P7-F1
#
_cell.length_a   1.000
_cell.length_b   1.000
_cell.length_c   1.000
_cell.angle_alpha   90.00
_cell.angle_beta   90.00
_cell.angle_gamma   90.00
#
_symmetry.space_group_name_H-M   'P 1'
#
loop_
_entity.id
_entity.type
_entity.pdbx_description
1 polymer ?
#
loop_
_entity_poly.entity_id
_entity_poly.type
_entity_poly.pdbx_seq_one_letter_code
_entity_poly.pdbx_strand_id
1 'polypeptide(L)' 'VVGLFGLLLVPVTNDGSSFSGQLIGAATIFFWVFLTSLLVWGVLKAVMGIRVDEEEEYTGLDIGECGLEAYPEFTSVRP' A
#
# COMPACT_ATOMS: atom_id res chain seq x y z
N VAL A 1 10.95 0.14 3.87
CA VAL A 1 12.04 0.29 4.87
C VAL A 1 13.05 -0.85 4.78
N VAL A 2 12.67 -2.11 5.00
CA VAL A 2 13.60 -3.26 4.97
C VAL A 2 14.28 -3.45 3.61
N GLY A 3 13.58 -3.19 2.50
CA GLY A 3 14.16 -3.27 1.16
C GLY A 3 15.32 -2.30 0.92
N LEU A 4 15.18 -1.03 1.34
CA LEU A 4 16.25 -0.04 1.22
C LEU A 4 17.46 -0.40 2.11
N PHE A 5 17.20 -0.86 3.33
CA PHE A 5 18.25 -1.33 4.23
C PHE A 5 19.04 -2.50 3.63
N GLY A 6 18.35 -3.50 3.08
CA GLY A 6 19.00 -4.64 2.42
C GLY A 6 19.88 -4.20 1.24
N LEU A 7 19.40 -3.24 0.45
CA LEU A 7 20.11 -2.70 -0.71
C LEU A 7 21.41 -1.96 -0.29
N LEU A 8 21.39 -1.25 0.84
CA LEU A 8 22.58 -0.60 1.41
C LEU A 8 23.59 -1.57 2.04
N LEU A 9 23.18 -2.79 2.40
CA LEU A 9 24.11 -3.81 2.90
C LEU A 9 24.86 -4.56 1.80
N VAL A 10 24.39 -4.52 0.54
CA VAL A 10 25.02 -5.25 -0.58
C VAL A 10 26.50 -4.89 -0.78
N PRO A 11 26.92 -3.61 -0.72
CA PRO A 11 28.34 -3.25 -0.85
C PRO A 11 29.22 -3.71 0.31
N VAL A 12 28.64 -4.13 1.43
CA VAL A 12 29.37 -4.69 2.58
C VAL A 12 29.68 -6.18 2.37
N THR A 13 28.86 -6.87 1.58
CA THR A 13 28.97 -8.33 1.38
C THR A 13 29.44 -8.71 -0.02
N ASN A 14 29.54 -7.75 -0.95
CA ASN A 14 29.95 -7.97 -2.33
C ASN A 14 30.84 -6.83 -2.85
N ASP A 15 32.13 -7.12 -3.01
CA ASP A 15 33.17 -6.20 -3.50
C ASP A 15 32.93 -5.69 -4.94
N GLY A 16 32.11 -6.39 -5.72
CA GLY A 16 31.72 -5.97 -7.08
C GLY A 16 30.63 -4.90 -7.12
N SER A 17 30.13 -4.46 -5.96
CA SER A 17 29.03 -3.51 -5.86
C SER A 17 29.44 -2.22 -5.15
N SER A 18 28.81 -1.11 -5.51
CA SER A 18 29.13 0.21 -4.95
C SER A 18 27.90 0.85 -4.31
N PHE A 19 28.10 1.60 -3.23
CA PHE A 19 27.05 2.37 -2.57
C PHE A 19 26.36 3.36 -3.52
N SER A 20 27.11 3.98 -4.44
CA SER A 20 26.56 4.91 -5.43
C SER A 20 25.62 4.21 -6.42
N GLY A 21 26.01 3.04 -6.95
CA GLY A 21 25.15 2.26 -7.85
C GLY A 21 23.86 1.81 -7.16
N GLN A 22 23.97 1.38 -5.90
CA GLN A 22 22.85 1.00 -5.06
C GLN A 22 21.87 2.17 -4.82
N LEU A 23 22.37 3.35 -4.45
CA LEU A 23 21.53 4.54 -4.24
C LEU A 23 20.82 5.00 -5.52
N ILE A 24 21.50 4.97 -6.67
CA ILE A 24 20.89 5.33 -7.96
C ILE A 24 19.80 4.33 -8.33
N GLY A 25 20.04 3.02 -8.13
CA GLY A 25 19.03 1.98 -8.33
C GLY A 25 17.82 2.17 -7.42
N ALA A 26 18.04 2.43 -6.13
CA ALA A 26 16.98 2.70 -5.17
C ALA A 26 16.14 3.93 -5.55
N ALA A 27 16.80 5.02 -5.96
CA ALA A 27 16.12 6.23 -6.43
C ALA A 27 15.29 5.94 -7.69
N THR A 28 15.85 5.19 -8.64
CA THR A 28 15.15 4.81 -9.88
C THR A 28 13.88 4.02 -9.58
N ILE A 29 13.97 3.00 -8.73
CA ILE A 29 12.80 2.19 -8.31
C ILE A 29 11.78 3.07 -7.59
N PHE A 30 12.22 3.91 -6.66
CA PHE A 30 11.34 4.79 -5.90
C PHE A 30 10.55 5.72 -6.83
N PHE A 31 11.24 6.46 -7.72
CA PHE A 31 10.58 7.39 -8.62
C PHE A 31 9.65 6.67 -9.58
N TRP A 32 10.07 5.55 -10.16
CA TRP A 32 9.22 4.77 -11.05
C TRP A 32 7.94 4.33 -10.34
N VAL A 33 8.06 3.57 -9.25
CA VAL A 33 6.90 3.02 -8.54
C VAL A 33 6.00 4.10 -7.97
N PHE A 34 6.58 5.16 -7.38
CA PHE A 34 5.80 6.24 -6.80
C PHE A 34 5.02 7.01 -7.86
N LEU A 35 5.67 7.44 -8.96
CA LEU A 35 5.02 8.20 -10.01
C LEU A 35 3.99 7.36 -10.77
N THR A 36 4.32 6.11 -11.13
CA THR A 36 3.35 5.26 -11.82
C THR A 36 2.16 4.93 -10.95
N SER A 37 2.37 4.64 -9.65
CA SER A 37 1.27 4.39 -8.73
C SER A 37 0.41 5.65 -8.56
N LEU A 38 1.03 6.81 -8.33
CA LEU A 38 0.31 8.07 -8.20
C LEU A 38 -0.53 8.36 -9.44
N LEU A 39 0.03 8.14 -10.64
CA LEU A 39 -0.68 8.31 -11.89
C LEU A 39 -1.88 7.35 -11.99
N VAL A 40 -1.67 6.05 -11.76
CA VAL A 40 -2.72 5.03 -11.86
C VAL A 40 -3.84 5.29 -10.85
N TRP A 41 -3.50 5.46 -9.58
CA TRP A 41 -4.49 5.74 -8.53
C TRP A 41 -5.19 7.08 -8.75
N GLY A 42 -4.47 8.09 -9.25
CA GLY A 42 -5.04 9.39 -9.60
C GLY A 42 -6.07 9.30 -10.73
N VAL A 43 -5.76 8.56 -11.79
CA VAL A 43 -6.68 8.31 -12.91
C VAL A 43 -7.90 7.53 -12.45
N LEU A 44 -7.72 6.45 -11.68
CA LEU A 44 -8.84 5.66 -11.16
C LEU A 44 -9.76 6.50 -10.26
N LYS A 45 -9.17 7.32 -9.38
CA LYS A 45 -9.92 8.24 -8.52
C LYS A 45 -10.73 9.25 -9.34
N ALA A 46 -10.20 9.74 -10.46
CA ALA A 46 -10.88 10.72 -11.31
C ALA A 46 -12.01 10.12 -12.17
N VAL A 47 -11.88 8.85 -12.58
CA VAL A 47 -12.84 8.23 -13.53
C VAL A 47 -13.99 7.53 -12.82
N MET A 48 -13.71 6.75 -11.79
CA MET A 48 -14.72 5.88 -11.15
C MET A 48 -14.81 6.04 -9.63
N GLY A 49 -13.81 6.67 -9.00
CA GLY A 49 -13.68 6.67 -7.54
C GLY A 49 -13.11 5.33 -7.04
N ILE A 50 -12.33 5.37 -5.96
CA ILE A 50 -11.62 4.19 -5.40
C ILE A 50 -11.88 3.98 -3.91
N ARG A 51 -12.68 4.85 -3.29
CA ARG A 51 -13.00 4.81 -1.86
C ARG A 51 -14.49 5.09 -1.72
N VAL A 52 -15.15 4.34 -0.85
CA VAL A 52 -16.56 4.54 -0.46
C VAL A 52 -16.73 5.88 0.24
N ASP A 53 -17.98 6.32 0.41
CA ASP A 53 -18.25 7.55 1.15
C ASP A 53 -17.93 7.39 2.66
N GLU A 54 -17.85 8.51 3.37
CA GLU A 54 -17.44 8.52 4.79
C GLU A 54 -18.44 7.81 5.71
N GLU A 55 -19.74 7.79 5.36
CA GLU A 55 -20.78 7.12 6.16
C GLU A 55 -20.71 5.60 5.99
N GLU A 56 -20.51 5.13 4.77
CA GLU A 56 -20.34 3.72 4.44
C GLU A 56 -18.99 3.18 4.97
N GLU A 57 -17.93 4.00 4.94
CA GLU A 57 -16.65 3.65 5.58
C GLU A 57 -16.79 3.50 7.11
N TYR A 58 -17.59 4.36 7.75
CA TYR A 58 -17.83 4.30 9.20
C TYR A 58 -18.70 3.11 9.60
N THR A 59 -19.73 2.81 8.81
CA THR A 59 -20.69 1.73 9.07
C THR A 59 -20.08 0.36 8.76
N GLY A 60 -19.11 0.32 7.83
CA GLY A 60 -18.42 -0.89 7.41
C GLY A 60 -18.96 -1.41 6.08
N LEU A 61 -18.05 -1.74 5.16
CA LEU A 61 -18.40 -2.15 3.80
C LEU A 61 -19.22 -3.44 3.76
N ASP A 62 -19.07 -4.34 4.73
CA ASP A 62 -19.88 -5.56 4.78
C ASP A 62 -21.38 -5.25 4.98
N ILE A 63 -21.71 -4.23 5.78
CA ILE A 63 -23.09 -3.78 5.98
C ILE A 63 -23.62 -3.07 4.73
N GLY A 64 -22.80 -2.20 4.12
CA GLY A 64 -23.18 -1.44 2.92
C GLY A 64 -23.35 -2.30 1.66
N GLU A 65 -22.43 -3.23 1.40
CA GLU A 65 -22.41 -4.04 0.18
C GLU A 65 -23.12 -5.39 0.34
N CYS A 66 -22.93 -6.08 1.47
CA CYS A 66 -23.48 -7.42 1.69
C CYS A 66 -24.79 -7.42 2.49
N GLY A 67 -25.14 -6.30 3.15
CA GLY A 67 -26.36 -6.19 3.97
C GLY A 67 -26.32 -6.99 5.28
N LEU A 68 -25.12 -7.42 5.69
CA LEU A 68 -24.89 -8.26 6.87
C LEU A 68 -23.51 -7.97 7.46
N GLU A 69 -23.42 -7.95 8.79
CA GLU A 69 -22.11 -7.90 9.46
C GLU A 69 -21.29 -9.14 9.08
N ALA A 70 -19.97 -9.00 8.92
CA ALA A 70 -19.11 -10.14 8.58
C ALA A 70 -19.15 -11.28 9.61
N TYR A 71 -19.47 -10.96 10.87
CA TYR A 71 -19.35 -11.84 12.03
C TYR A 71 -20.42 -11.55 13.11
N PRO A 72 -21.72 -11.69 12.79
CA PRO A 72 -22.82 -11.33 13.69
C PRO A 72 -22.81 -12.15 14.99
N GLU A 73 -22.18 -13.32 15.00
CA GLU A 73 -22.01 -14.17 16.17
C GLU A 73 -21.03 -13.61 17.22
N PHE A 74 -20.19 -12.65 16.87
CA PHE A 74 -19.20 -12.04 17.75
C PHE A 74 -19.64 -10.67 18.31
N THR A 75 -20.75 -10.09 17.84
CA THR A 75 -21.27 -8.80 18.32
C THR A 75 -22.19 -8.91 19.53
N SER A 76 -22.58 -10.13 19.92
CA SER A 76 -23.25 -10.37 21.19
C SER A 76 -22.26 -10.26 22.36
N VAL A 77 -22.26 -9.11 23.04
CA VAL A 77 -21.77 -9.06 24.42
C VAL A 77 -22.65 -10.03 25.21
N ARG A 78 -22.05 -11.13 25.68
CA ARG A 78 -22.69 -12.06 26.63
C ARG A 78 -23.25 -11.28 27.82
N PRO A 79 -24.38 -11.76 28.39
CA PRO A 79 -25.38 -10.98 29.13
C PRO A 79 -24.86 -10.13 30.29
#